data_AF-A0A520IZF5-F1
#
_entry.id   AF-A0A520IZF5-F1
#
_cell.length_a   1.000
_cell.length_b   1.000
_cell.length_c   1.000
_cell.angle_alpha   90.00
_cell.angle_beta   90.00
_cell.angle_gamma   90.00
#
_symmetry.space_group_name_H-M   'P 1'
#
loop_
_entity.id
_entity.type
_entity.pdbx_description
1 polymer ?
#
loop_
_entity_poly.entity_id
_entity_poly.type
_entity_poly.pdbx_seq_one_letter_code
_entity_poly.pdbx_strand_id
1 'polypeptide(L)'
;RTADAVFPTLTLNPRVIELDRAQPGATNSSAIPAFAPYRTQHVDAARIARGRQTYQAQRYRLQRIEQQTGVPESVMVAIWGHETNYGSYTGDFDLLRSLASLAYEGRRRSLFAGEFIAGLKMLDRGVTRSQLKGSWAGAMGNPQFLPSIYLRIARDGDGDGRADIWNSPADTLASIGNYFVDAGWRAGQPWGVAVNVPAGFDRSQVRNRLVSPRCPRVFERHSGWRTIAEWRALGVSPQSGRSLDGSVMATLLEPDGPGATAYLLTSNYRVILDYNCSNFYALSVGLLADAVER
;
A
#
# COMPACT_ATOMS: atom_id res chain seq x y z
N ARG A 1 -5.84 15.01 30.55
CA ARG A 1 -4.66 15.89 30.31
C ARG A 1 -4.45 16.15 28.82
N THR A 2 -3.97 15.18 28.03
CA THR A 2 -3.72 15.40 26.58
C THR A 2 -4.98 15.79 25.81
N ALA A 3 -6.09 15.10 26.03
CA ALA A 3 -7.37 15.48 25.41
C ALA A 3 -7.81 16.90 25.80
N ASP A 4 -7.82 17.21 27.10
CA ASP A 4 -8.23 18.53 27.61
C ASP A 4 -7.37 19.68 27.05
N ALA A 5 -6.10 19.42 26.75
CA ALA A 5 -5.21 20.40 26.11
C ALA A 5 -5.48 20.56 24.60
N VAL A 6 -5.89 19.49 23.92
CA VAL A 6 -6.06 19.48 22.45
C VAL A 6 -7.45 19.97 22.04
N PHE A 7 -8.51 19.50 22.67
CA PHE A 7 -9.90 19.79 22.27
C PHE A 7 -10.19 21.28 22.11
N PRO A 8 -9.76 22.18 23.04
CA PRO A 8 -9.98 23.62 22.89
C PRO A 8 -9.29 24.26 21.68
N THR A 9 -8.27 23.61 21.11
CA THR A 9 -7.53 24.10 19.92
C THR A 9 -8.17 23.68 18.60
N LEU A 10 -9.12 22.76 18.62
CA LEU A 10 -9.69 22.18 17.41
C LEU A 10 -10.75 23.10 16.82
N THR A 11 -10.68 23.27 15.51
CA THR A 11 -11.71 23.93 14.71
C THR A 11 -12.03 23.07 13.50
N LEU A 12 -13.27 23.10 13.03
CA LEU A 12 -13.65 22.41 11.80
C LEU A 12 -12.74 22.86 10.65
N ASN A 13 -12.29 21.93 9.82
CA ASN A 13 -11.53 22.22 8.61
C ASN A 13 -12.42 22.03 7.36
N PRO A 14 -12.97 23.10 6.76
CA PRO A 14 -13.88 22.99 5.62
C PRO A 14 -13.24 22.29 4.41
N ARG A 15 -11.93 22.48 4.19
CA ARG A 15 -11.20 21.85 3.09
C ARG A 15 -11.15 20.33 3.23
N VAL A 16 -11.02 19.83 4.46
CA VAL A 16 -11.04 18.38 4.74
C VAL A 16 -12.41 17.79 4.41
N ILE A 17 -13.49 18.50 4.75
CA ILE A 17 -14.86 18.06 4.45
C ILE A 17 -15.13 18.07 2.93
N GLU A 18 -14.68 19.11 2.23
CA GLU A 18 -14.78 19.19 0.77
C GLU A 18 -14.08 17.99 0.10
N LEU A 19 -12.85 17.69 0.52
CA LEU A 19 -12.06 16.56 -0.02
C LEU A 19 -12.70 15.21 0.30
N ASP A 20 -13.28 15.02 1.49
CA ASP A 20 -14.01 13.80 1.82
C ASP A 20 -15.23 13.62 0.91
N ARG A 21 -16.02 14.67 0.69
CA ARG A 21 -17.22 14.62 -0.15
C ARG A 21 -16.89 14.39 -1.63
N ALA A 22 -15.73 14.87 -2.08
CA ALA A 22 -15.26 14.69 -3.45
C ALA A 22 -14.76 13.25 -3.74
N GLN A 23 -14.55 12.39 -2.73
CA GLN A 23 -14.07 11.04 -2.97
C GLN A 23 -15.09 10.20 -3.75
N PRO A 24 -14.71 9.63 -4.91
CA PRO A 24 -15.53 8.69 -5.65
C PRO A 24 -15.83 7.45 -4.79
N GLY A 25 -17.09 7.06 -4.68
CA GLY A 25 -17.46 5.87 -3.89
C GLY A 25 -18.90 5.83 -3.38
N ALA A 26 -19.68 6.89 -3.53
CA ALA A 26 -21.09 6.88 -3.14
C ALA A 26 -22.03 6.36 -4.24
N THR A 27 -21.68 6.44 -5.54
CA THR A 27 -22.71 6.28 -6.59
C THR A 27 -22.31 5.69 -7.95
N ASN A 28 -21.04 5.47 -8.32
CA ASN A 28 -20.74 5.25 -9.76
C ASN A 28 -20.40 3.80 -10.15
N SER A 29 -21.38 3.21 -10.85
CA SER A 29 -21.38 1.99 -11.68
C SER A 29 -20.61 2.17 -13.01
N SER A 30 -19.56 2.98 -13.04
CA SER A 30 -18.76 3.13 -14.26
C SER A 30 -17.82 1.93 -14.43
N ALA A 31 -17.60 1.53 -15.69
CA ALA A 31 -16.60 0.53 -16.03
C ALA A 31 -15.22 0.93 -15.47
N ILE A 32 -14.50 -0.03 -14.89
CA ILE A 32 -13.14 0.20 -14.39
C ILE A 32 -12.25 0.39 -15.63
N PRO A 33 -11.50 1.50 -15.75
CA PRO A 33 -10.66 1.75 -16.91
C PRO A 33 -9.52 0.73 -17.03
N ALA A 34 -8.84 0.75 -18.18
CA ALA A 34 -7.58 0.03 -18.37
C ALA A 34 -6.48 0.58 -17.43
N PHE A 35 -5.56 -0.28 -17.04
CA PHE A 35 -4.44 0.04 -16.14
C PHE A 35 -3.28 0.74 -16.87
N ALA A 36 -3.07 0.47 -18.15
CA ALA A 36 -1.93 0.98 -18.91
C ALA A 36 -1.73 2.50 -18.81
N PRO A 37 -2.77 3.36 -18.89
CA PRO A 37 -2.61 4.81 -18.67
C PRO A 37 -2.11 5.16 -17.26
N TYR A 38 -2.64 4.48 -16.23
CA TYR A 38 -2.19 4.68 -14.84
C TYR A 38 -0.74 4.22 -14.66
N ARG A 39 -0.37 3.06 -15.22
CA ARG A 39 1.00 2.54 -15.18
C ARG A 39 2.01 3.54 -15.72
N THR A 40 1.73 4.19 -16.85
CA THR A 40 2.64 5.17 -17.47
C THR A 40 2.91 6.37 -16.57
N GLN A 41 1.94 6.77 -15.73
CA GLN A 41 2.06 7.91 -14.82
C GLN A 41 2.65 7.55 -13.46
N HIS A 42 2.51 6.29 -13.04
CA HIS A 42 2.86 5.82 -11.69
C HIS A 42 4.11 4.93 -11.66
N VAL A 43 4.59 4.46 -12.82
CA VAL A 43 5.83 3.68 -12.98
C VAL A 43 6.67 4.33 -14.10
N ASP A 44 6.83 5.65 -13.99
CA ASP A 44 7.57 6.46 -14.96
C ASP A 44 9.10 6.43 -14.72
N ALA A 45 9.86 6.87 -15.74
CA ALA A 45 11.32 6.87 -15.70
C ALA A 45 11.91 7.72 -14.56
N ALA A 46 11.28 8.85 -14.21
CA ALA A 46 11.78 9.73 -13.15
C ALA A 46 11.59 9.10 -11.77
N ARG A 47 10.45 8.45 -11.52
CA ARG A 47 10.19 7.72 -10.28
C ARG A 47 11.09 6.50 -10.14
N ILE A 48 11.33 5.77 -11.21
CA ILE A 48 12.28 4.64 -11.24
C ILE A 48 13.70 5.13 -10.94
N ALA A 49 14.15 6.21 -11.59
CA ALA A 49 15.49 6.77 -11.36
C ALA A 49 15.70 7.21 -9.90
N ARG A 50 14.74 7.95 -9.34
CA ARG A 50 14.76 8.33 -7.91
C ARG A 50 14.70 7.11 -6.99
N GLY A 51 13.92 6.09 -7.36
CA GLY A 51 13.83 4.83 -6.62
C GLY A 51 15.17 4.09 -6.58
N ARG A 52 15.86 4.00 -7.70
CA ARG A 52 17.21 3.41 -7.78
C ARG A 52 18.23 4.17 -6.94
N GLN A 53 18.20 5.50 -6.99
CA GLN A 53 19.07 6.33 -6.15
C GLN A 53 18.78 6.11 -4.66
N THR A 54 17.49 6.11 -4.27
CA THR A 54 17.06 5.87 -2.89
C THR A 54 17.47 4.47 -2.42
N TYR A 55 17.24 3.46 -3.26
CA TYR A 55 17.64 2.08 -3.01
C TYR A 55 19.14 1.96 -2.75
N GLN A 56 19.97 2.55 -3.61
CA GLN A 56 21.43 2.56 -3.43
C GLN A 56 21.85 3.30 -2.14
N ALA A 57 21.27 4.47 -1.88
CA ALA A 57 21.59 5.27 -0.69
C ALA A 57 21.18 4.58 0.63
N GLN A 58 20.15 3.73 0.60
CA GLN A 58 19.61 3.05 1.77
C GLN A 58 20.00 1.56 1.84
N ARG A 59 20.84 1.08 0.91
CA ARG A 59 21.10 -0.35 0.69
C ARG A 59 21.48 -1.10 1.97
N TYR A 60 22.29 -0.50 2.83
CA TYR A 60 22.72 -1.13 4.08
C TYR A 60 21.59 -1.32 5.10
N ARG A 61 20.66 -0.35 5.18
CA ARG A 61 19.48 -0.44 6.06
C ARG A 61 18.49 -1.46 5.52
N LEU A 62 18.21 -1.34 4.23
CA LEU A 62 17.32 -2.23 3.49
C LEU A 62 17.75 -3.68 3.63
N GLN A 63 19.03 -3.99 3.44
CA GLN A 63 19.56 -5.35 3.58
C GLN A 63 19.30 -5.95 4.96
N ARG A 64 19.55 -5.18 6.02
CA ARG A 64 19.31 -5.63 7.39
C ARG A 64 17.83 -5.91 7.63
N ILE A 65 16.96 -5.05 7.12
CA ILE A 65 15.50 -5.22 7.28
C ILE A 65 15.01 -6.42 6.47
N GLU A 66 15.46 -6.60 5.22
CA GLU A 66 15.11 -7.77 4.40
C GLU A 66 15.54 -9.07 5.07
N GLN A 67 16.76 -9.14 5.62
CA GLN A 67 17.24 -10.33 6.35
C GLN A 67 16.36 -10.68 7.54
N GLN A 68 15.81 -9.69 8.23
CA GLN A 68 14.95 -9.89 9.41
C GLN A 68 13.50 -10.22 9.06
N THR A 69 12.99 -9.64 7.98
CA THR A 69 11.54 -9.63 7.67
C THR A 69 11.18 -10.50 6.47
N GLY A 70 12.14 -10.79 5.59
CA GLY A 70 11.93 -11.40 4.28
C GLY A 70 11.15 -10.52 3.30
N VAL A 71 10.95 -9.24 3.62
CA VAL A 71 10.33 -8.25 2.74
C VAL A 71 11.41 -7.69 1.81
N PRO A 72 11.27 -7.84 0.48
CA PRO A 72 12.30 -7.38 -0.44
C PRO A 72 12.54 -5.88 -0.31
N GLU A 73 13.81 -5.52 -0.41
CA GLU A 73 14.26 -4.14 -0.32
C GLU A 73 13.59 -3.22 -1.34
N SER A 74 13.44 -3.72 -2.57
CA SER A 74 12.79 -3.03 -3.67
C SER A 74 11.30 -2.77 -3.40
N VAL A 75 10.62 -3.66 -2.67
CA VAL A 75 9.22 -3.48 -2.26
C VAL A 75 9.09 -2.36 -1.24
N MET A 76 9.99 -2.30 -0.24
CA MET A 76 10.01 -1.21 0.75
C MET A 76 10.25 0.15 0.08
N VAL A 77 11.20 0.21 -0.87
CA VAL A 77 11.47 1.43 -1.64
C VAL A 77 10.28 1.81 -2.53
N ALA A 78 9.63 0.85 -3.17
CA ALA A 78 8.46 1.12 -4.02
C ALA A 78 7.28 1.69 -3.22
N ILE A 79 7.02 1.18 -2.02
CA ILE A 79 6.02 1.76 -1.11
C ILE A 79 6.38 3.20 -0.76
N TRP A 80 7.60 3.45 -0.29
CA TRP A 80 8.03 4.81 0.05
C TRP A 80 7.94 5.78 -1.15
N GLY A 81 8.27 5.28 -2.35
CA GLY A 81 8.12 6.01 -3.60
C GLY A 81 6.67 6.37 -3.91
N HIS A 82 5.73 5.43 -3.78
CA HIS A 82 4.31 5.67 -4.07
C HIS A 82 3.64 6.56 -3.04
N GLU A 83 3.96 6.40 -1.76
CA GLU A 83 3.30 7.14 -0.69
C GLU A 83 3.70 8.61 -0.66
N THR A 84 4.99 8.91 -0.81
CA THR A 84 5.50 10.27 -0.57
C THR A 84 6.55 10.74 -1.54
N ASN A 85 6.79 10.00 -2.63
CA ASN A 85 7.89 10.24 -3.56
C ASN A 85 9.23 10.34 -2.81
N TYR A 86 9.48 9.35 -1.94
CA TYR A 86 10.70 9.26 -1.13
C TYR A 86 10.85 10.43 -0.14
N GLY A 87 9.73 10.87 0.44
CA GLY A 87 9.67 11.91 1.47
C GLY A 87 9.51 13.35 0.98
N SER A 88 9.48 13.59 -0.34
CA SER A 88 9.30 14.96 -0.85
C SER A 88 7.86 15.50 -0.70
N TYR A 89 6.87 14.62 -0.51
CA TYR A 89 5.47 14.99 -0.34
C TYR A 89 4.79 14.14 0.74
N THR A 90 4.79 14.60 1.99
CA THR A 90 4.19 13.89 3.14
C THR A 90 2.83 14.44 3.58
N GLY A 91 2.44 15.60 3.04
CA GLY A 91 1.24 16.35 3.42
C GLY A 91 1.48 17.33 4.58
N ASP A 92 0.71 18.42 4.61
CA ASP A 92 0.89 19.51 5.58
C ASP A 92 -0.42 19.86 6.32
N PHE A 93 -1.43 18.99 6.24
CA PHE A 93 -2.65 19.18 7.03
C PHE A 93 -2.33 18.91 8.50
N ASP A 94 -2.85 19.77 9.39
CA ASP A 94 -2.92 19.46 10.81
C ASP A 94 -3.72 18.16 11.00
N LEU A 95 -3.04 17.11 11.47
CA LEU A 95 -3.59 15.75 11.50
C LEU A 95 -4.78 15.64 12.44
N LEU A 96 -4.65 16.11 13.69
CA LEU A 96 -5.74 15.99 14.68
C LEU A 96 -6.92 16.87 14.31
N ARG A 97 -6.69 18.06 13.73
CA ARG A 97 -7.78 18.90 13.21
C ARG A 97 -8.52 18.22 12.07
N SER A 98 -7.79 17.55 11.17
CA SER A 98 -8.38 16.83 10.04
C SER A 98 -9.19 15.62 10.50
N LEU A 99 -8.61 14.78 11.36
CA LEU A 99 -9.27 13.61 11.93
C LEU A 99 -10.50 14.00 12.77
N ALA A 100 -10.42 15.06 13.59
CA ALA A 100 -11.56 15.57 14.34
C ALA A 100 -12.69 16.07 13.41
N SER A 101 -12.34 16.78 12.33
CA SER A 101 -13.32 17.24 11.33
C SER A 101 -14.06 16.06 10.69
N LEU A 102 -13.32 15.00 10.31
CA LEU A 102 -13.89 13.80 9.71
C LEU A 102 -14.69 12.94 10.70
N ALA A 103 -14.28 12.91 11.97
CA ALA A 103 -15.04 12.27 13.05
C ALA A 103 -16.36 13.02 13.33
N TYR A 104 -16.33 14.35 13.23
CA TYR A 104 -17.48 15.20 13.47
C TYR A 104 -18.54 15.09 12.36
N GLU A 105 -18.15 15.21 11.08
CA GLU A 105 -19.12 15.32 9.96
C GLU A 105 -18.72 14.53 8.69
N GLY A 106 -17.61 13.79 8.70
CA GLY A 106 -17.17 13.01 7.53
C GLY A 106 -18.08 11.82 7.23
N ARG A 107 -17.95 11.20 6.05
CA ARG A 107 -18.76 10.02 5.66
C ARG A 107 -18.41 8.75 6.46
N ARG A 108 -17.20 8.67 7.00
CA ARG A 108 -16.67 7.51 7.75
C ARG A 108 -16.36 7.86 9.22
N ARG A 109 -17.29 8.53 9.88
CA ARG A 109 -17.11 9.10 11.25
C ARG A 109 -16.49 8.12 12.24
N SER A 110 -17.00 6.89 12.31
CA SER A 110 -16.53 5.89 13.27
C SER A 110 -15.06 5.51 13.07
N LEU A 111 -14.60 5.39 11.82
CA LEU A 111 -13.19 5.15 11.50
C LEU A 111 -12.34 6.31 12.00
N PHE A 112 -12.68 7.54 11.60
CA PHE A 112 -11.88 8.71 11.92
C PHE A 112 -11.93 9.12 13.39
N ALA A 113 -12.99 8.77 14.12
CA ALA A 113 -13.03 8.90 15.57
C ALA A 113 -11.98 8.00 16.24
N GLY A 114 -11.84 6.75 15.77
CA GLY A 114 -10.81 5.83 16.22
C GLY A 114 -9.40 6.37 15.93
N GLU A 115 -9.17 6.86 14.72
CA GLU A 115 -7.89 7.45 14.32
C GLU A 115 -7.56 8.74 15.09
N PHE A 116 -8.55 9.58 15.36
CA PHE A 116 -8.37 10.77 16.20
C PHE A 116 -7.91 10.39 17.61
N ILE A 117 -8.57 9.40 18.24
CA ILE A 117 -8.15 8.90 19.57
C ILE A 117 -6.74 8.31 19.51
N ALA A 118 -6.39 7.57 18.45
CA ALA A 118 -5.03 7.08 18.26
C ALA A 118 -4.01 8.22 18.12
N GLY A 119 -4.35 9.30 17.39
CA GLY A 119 -3.52 10.50 17.32
C GLY A 119 -3.29 11.17 18.68
N LEU A 120 -4.32 11.23 19.54
CA LEU A 120 -4.17 11.72 20.91
C LEU A 120 -3.25 10.83 21.75
N LYS A 121 -3.34 9.50 21.59
CA LYS A 121 -2.42 8.56 22.26
C LYS A 121 -0.98 8.73 21.79
N MET A 122 -0.75 9.08 20.53
CA MET A 122 0.59 9.37 20.03
C MET A 122 1.18 10.63 20.69
N LEU A 123 0.39 11.70 20.82
CA LEU A 123 0.81 12.89 21.57
C LEU A 123 1.19 12.54 23.01
N ASP A 124 0.36 11.74 23.66
CA ASP A 124 0.57 11.30 25.04
C ASP A 124 1.87 10.49 25.21
N ARG A 125 2.29 9.77 24.15
CA ARG A 125 3.55 9.01 24.08
C ARG A 125 4.76 9.83 23.61
N GLY A 126 4.60 11.14 23.43
CA GLY A 126 5.70 12.05 23.14
C GLY A 126 5.91 12.39 21.67
N VAL A 127 5.06 11.94 20.74
CA VAL A 127 5.03 12.53 19.39
C VAL A 127 4.60 13.99 19.52
N THR A 128 5.32 14.90 18.87
CA THR A 128 5.00 16.33 19.00
C THR A 128 3.84 16.74 18.10
N ARG A 129 3.11 17.79 18.50
CA ARG A 129 2.01 18.34 17.69
C ARG A 129 2.46 18.81 16.31
N SER A 130 3.68 19.33 16.20
CA SER A 130 4.29 19.77 14.93
C SER A 130 4.63 18.61 13.99
N GLN A 131 4.93 17.42 14.53
CA GLN A 131 5.10 16.19 13.75
C GLN A 131 3.77 15.60 13.29
N LEU A 132 2.67 15.84 14.00
CA LEU A 132 1.33 15.39 13.62
C LEU A 132 0.75 16.20 12.46
N LYS A 133 1.41 16.06 11.31
CA LYS A 133 1.04 16.54 9.99
C LYS A 133 0.89 15.36 9.03
N GLY A 134 0.08 15.53 8.01
CA GLY A 134 -0.11 14.51 7.00
C GLY A 134 -1.10 14.89 5.91
N SER A 135 -1.68 13.87 5.27
CA SER A 135 -2.78 14.03 4.36
C SER A 135 -4.06 14.47 5.08
N TRP A 136 -4.99 15.04 4.32
CA TRP A 136 -6.30 15.45 4.82
C TRP A 136 -7.10 14.29 5.45
N ALA A 137 -6.80 13.03 5.05
CA ALA A 137 -7.48 11.83 5.52
C ALA A 137 -6.77 11.16 6.71
N GLY A 138 -5.73 11.78 7.27
CA GLY A 138 -5.07 11.28 8.47
C GLY A 138 -3.87 10.36 8.22
N ALA A 139 -3.42 10.20 6.97
CA ALA A 139 -2.21 9.45 6.66
C ALA A 139 -0.97 10.32 6.90
N MET A 140 0.04 9.82 7.59
CA MET A 140 1.16 10.63 8.10
C MET A 140 2.54 10.01 7.84
N GLY A 141 3.54 10.87 7.79
CA GLY A 141 4.94 10.51 7.57
C GLY A 141 5.22 9.96 6.17
N ASN A 142 6.45 9.49 5.98
CA ASN A 142 6.90 8.82 4.77
C ASN A 142 6.07 7.60 4.36
N PRO A 143 5.61 6.73 5.29
CA PRO A 143 4.82 5.55 4.93
C PRO A 143 3.32 5.86 4.80
N GLN A 144 2.87 7.09 5.06
CA GLN A 144 1.45 7.47 5.05
C GLN A 144 0.59 6.55 5.94
N PHE A 145 1.10 6.20 7.12
CA PHE A 145 0.34 5.40 8.08
C PHE A 145 -0.78 6.23 8.71
N LEU A 146 -1.91 5.58 9.00
CA LEU A 146 -2.87 6.14 9.95
C LEU A 146 -2.31 6.03 11.39
N PRO A 147 -2.77 6.87 12.34
CA PRO A 147 -2.32 6.82 13.73
C PRO A 147 -2.44 5.45 14.39
N SER A 148 -3.52 4.72 14.14
CA SER A 148 -3.73 3.38 14.70
C SER A 148 -2.69 2.37 14.18
N ILE A 149 -2.31 2.50 12.91
CA ILE A 149 -1.27 1.69 12.28
C ILE A 149 0.08 2.02 12.91
N TYR A 150 0.44 3.31 13.01
CA TYR A 150 1.67 3.73 13.67
C TYR A 150 1.81 3.14 15.09
N LEU A 151 0.77 3.27 15.91
CA LEU A 151 0.80 2.75 17.29
C LEU A 151 0.98 1.24 17.36
N ARG A 152 0.53 0.49 16.35
CA ARG A 152 0.59 -0.97 16.30
C ARG A 152 1.95 -1.46 15.78
N ILE A 153 2.46 -0.84 14.73
CA ILE A 153 3.51 -1.43 13.90
C ILE A 153 4.71 -0.53 13.58
N ALA A 154 4.72 0.75 14.00
CA ALA A 154 5.91 1.57 13.80
C ALA A 154 7.11 0.95 14.54
N ARG A 155 8.29 1.09 13.96
CA ARG A 155 9.54 0.54 14.47
C ARG A 155 10.62 1.61 14.47
N ASP A 156 11.38 1.62 15.55
CA ASP A 156 12.66 2.29 15.68
C ASP A 156 13.70 1.47 14.89
N GLY A 157 14.15 2.03 13.78
CA GLY A 157 15.06 1.39 12.84
C GLY A 157 16.53 1.75 13.06
N ASP A 158 16.82 2.85 13.77
CA ASP A 158 18.19 3.32 14.06
C ASP A 158 18.60 3.15 15.54
N GLY A 159 17.67 2.83 16.43
CA GLY A 159 17.90 2.48 17.83
C GLY A 159 17.92 3.67 18.78
N ASP A 160 17.35 4.82 18.40
CA ASP A 160 17.33 6.04 19.21
C ASP A 160 16.21 6.08 20.28
N GLY A 161 15.36 5.05 20.31
CA GLY A 161 14.23 4.90 21.20
C GLY A 161 12.92 5.49 20.67
N ARG A 162 12.87 5.96 19.41
CA ARG A 162 11.69 6.56 18.77
C ARG A 162 11.45 5.95 17.40
N ALA A 163 10.21 6.01 16.94
CA ALA A 163 9.87 5.70 15.55
C ALA A 163 9.47 7.00 14.84
N ASP A 164 10.45 7.80 14.41
CA ASP A 164 10.28 9.00 13.60
C ASP A 164 10.09 8.65 12.12
N ILE A 165 8.87 8.23 11.78
CA ILE A 165 8.47 7.94 10.39
C ILE A 165 8.41 9.18 9.48
N TRP A 166 8.71 10.38 9.99
CA TRP A 166 8.71 11.62 9.22
C TRP A 166 10.11 12.00 8.74
N ASN A 167 11.11 11.87 9.60
CA ASN A 167 12.47 12.35 9.31
C ASN A 167 13.54 11.25 9.31
N SER A 168 13.26 10.05 9.83
CA SER A 168 14.21 8.94 9.79
C SER A 168 13.89 7.98 8.64
N PRO A 169 14.79 7.87 7.63
CA PRO A 169 14.74 6.79 6.65
C PRO A 169 14.80 5.40 7.29
N ALA A 170 15.50 5.27 8.42
CA ALA A 170 15.63 3.99 9.12
C ALA A 170 14.28 3.55 9.66
N ASP A 171 13.59 4.43 10.38
CA ASP A 171 12.28 4.14 10.97
C ASP A 171 11.21 3.97 9.90
N THR A 172 11.28 4.77 8.84
CA THR A 172 10.39 4.64 7.67
C THR A 172 10.48 3.24 7.08
N LEU A 173 11.70 2.79 6.73
CA LEU A 173 11.90 1.49 6.09
C LEU A 173 11.59 0.33 7.04
N ALA A 174 12.02 0.42 8.30
CA ALA A 174 11.74 -0.60 9.32
C ALA A 174 10.23 -0.74 9.57
N SER A 175 9.51 0.39 9.59
CA SER A 175 8.06 0.43 9.77
C SER A 175 7.31 -0.13 8.56
N ILE A 176 7.75 0.16 7.33
CA ILE A 176 7.19 -0.45 6.10
C ILE A 176 7.42 -1.96 6.10
N GLY A 177 8.64 -2.43 6.39
CA GLY A 177 8.95 -3.85 6.49
C GLY A 177 8.08 -4.55 7.55
N ASN A 178 7.93 -3.93 8.73
CA ASN A 178 7.11 -4.48 9.80
C ASN A 178 5.60 -4.47 9.48
N TYR A 179 5.10 -3.50 8.71
CA TYR A 179 3.73 -3.55 8.17
C TYR A 179 3.52 -4.81 7.34
N PHE A 180 4.46 -5.10 6.43
CA PHE A 180 4.34 -6.23 5.52
C PHE A 180 4.37 -7.56 6.28
N VAL A 181 5.20 -7.67 7.33
CA VAL A 181 5.19 -8.83 8.23
C VAL A 181 3.86 -8.97 8.97
N ASP A 182 3.34 -7.88 9.59
CA ASP A 182 2.05 -7.86 10.29
C ASP A 182 0.88 -8.26 9.37
N ALA A 183 0.95 -7.84 8.11
CA ALA A 183 -0.04 -8.17 7.07
C ALA A 183 0.13 -9.58 6.47
N GLY A 184 1.15 -10.34 6.85
CA GLY A 184 1.32 -11.75 6.46
C GLY A 184 2.17 -11.98 5.21
N TRP A 185 3.17 -11.12 4.95
CA TRP A 185 4.13 -11.31 3.87
C TRP A 185 4.90 -12.63 4.01
N ARG A 186 5.05 -13.34 2.89
CA ARG A 186 5.77 -14.61 2.81
C ARG A 186 7.14 -14.41 2.18
N ALA A 187 8.20 -14.59 2.97
CA ALA A 187 9.57 -14.52 2.48
C ALA A 187 9.80 -15.48 1.29
N GLY A 188 10.61 -15.06 0.31
CA GLY A 188 10.93 -15.87 -0.88
C GLY A 188 9.81 -16.03 -1.91
N GLN A 189 8.58 -15.59 -1.60
CA GLN A 189 7.47 -15.57 -2.56
C GLN A 189 7.36 -14.16 -3.19
N PRO A 190 7.32 -14.00 -4.52
CA PRO A 190 7.15 -12.67 -5.11
C PRO A 190 5.71 -12.20 -4.98
N TRP A 191 5.47 -10.89 -5.14
CA TRP A 191 4.13 -10.32 -5.19
C TRP A 191 3.29 -10.95 -6.32
N GLY A 192 3.89 -11.17 -7.48
CA GLY A 192 3.26 -11.75 -8.65
C GLY A 192 4.22 -11.85 -9.82
N VAL A 193 3.73 -12.36 -10.94
CA VAL A 193 4.48 -12.49 -12.20
C VAL A 193 3.60 -12.14 -13.38
N ALA A 194 4.15 -11.45 -14.36
CA ALA A 194 3.47 -11.21 -15.63
C ALA A 194 3.39 -12.50 -16.45
N VAL A 195 2.25 -12.76 -17.07
CA VAL A 195 1.95 -14.00 -17.80
C VAL A 195 1.28 -13.74 -19.15
N ASN A 196 1.42 -14.68 -20.06
CA ASN A 196 0.64 -14.79 -21.27
C ASN A 196 -0.54 -15.73 -21.01
N VAL A 197 -1.74 -15.30 -21.43
CA VAL A 197 -2.96 -16.10 -21.35
C VAL A 197 -3.32 -16.59 -22.75
N PRO A 198 -3.57 -17.89 -22.96
CA PRO A 198 -3.98 -18.41 -24.26
C PRO A 198 -5.25 -17.71 -24.79
N ALA A 199 -5.31 -17.47 -26.11
CA ALA A 199 -6.46 -16.78 -26.72
C ALA A 199 -7.80 -17.51 -26.44
N GLY A 200 -7.79 -18.84 -26.45
CA GLY A 200 -8.96 -19.69 -26.15
C GLY A 200 -9.21 -19.98 -24.68
N PHE A 201 -8.52 -19.29 -23.75
CA PHE A 201 -8.66 -19.55 -22.31
C PHE A 201 -10.09 -19.26 -21.81
N ASP A 202 -10.80 -20.31 -21.39
CA ASP A 202 -12.11 -20.18 -20.77
C ASP A 202 -11.97 -19.59 -19.35
N ARG A 203 -12.37 -18.34 -19.19
CA ARG A 203 -12.29 -17.62 -17.91
C ARG A 203 -13.38 -18.02 -16.92
N SER A 204 -14.44 -18.69 -17.39
CA SER A 204 -15.55 -19.13 -16.54
C SER A 204 -15.10 -20.19 -15.53
N GLN A 205 -14.14 -21.05 -15.92
CA GLN A 205 -13.59 -22.13 -15.09
C GLN A 205 -12.74 -21.65 -13.90
N VAL A 206 -12.36 -20.38 -13.87
CA VAL A 206 -11.49 -19.79 -12.83
C VAL A 206 -12.17 -18.64 -12.10
N ARG A 207 -13.50 -18.51 -12.15
CA ARG A 207 -14.20 -17.44 -11.42
C ARG A 207 -13.91 -17.49 -9.92
N ASN A 208 -13.64 -16.33 -9.33
CA ASN A 208 -13.56 -16.19 -7.88
C ASN A 208 -14.95 -16.37 -7.26
N ARG A 209 -15.08 -17.30 -6.33
CA ARG A 209 -16.31 -17.57 -5.56
C ARG A 209 -16.24 -17.04 -4.13
N LEU A 210 -15.10 -16.47 -3.73
CA LEU A 210 -14.85 -15.97 -2.38
C LEU A 210 -15.07 -14.46 -2.34
N VAL A 211 -15.71 -14.01 -1.26
CA VAL A 211 -15.86 -12.58 -0.95
C VAL A 211 -14.88 -12.22 0.16
N SER A 212 -13.98 -11.29 -0.10
CA SER A 212 -13.06 -10.79 0.92
C SER A 212 -13.83 -9.94 1.95
N PRO A 213 -13.62 -10.14 3.26
CA PRO A 213 -14.23 -9.30 4.29
C PRO A 213 -13.68 -7.87 4.28
N ARG A 214 -12.49 -7.67 3.68
CA ARG A 214 -11.84 -6.37 3.53
C ARG A 214 -11.72 -6.04 2.05
N CYS A 215 -12.13 -4.83 1.68
CA CYS A 215 -12.01 -4.30 0.32
C CYS A 215 -12.56 -5.22 -0.79
N PRO A 216 -13.77 -5.81 -0.64
CA PRO A 216 -14.29 -6.84 -1.56
C PRO A 216 -14.22 -6.46 -3.05
N ARG A 217 -14.44 -5.17 -3.36
CA ARG A 217 -14.46 -4.65 -4.74
C ARG A 217 -13.15 -4.89 -5.52
N VAL A 218 -11.99 -4.87 -4.86
CA VAL A 218 -10.72 -5.10 -5.60
C VAL A 218 -10.59 -6.55 -6.08
N PHE A 219 -11.31 -7.49 -5.47
CA PHE A 219 -11.24 -8.91 -5.76
C PHE A 219 -12.23 -9.38 -6.82
N GLU A 220 -13.19 -8.54 -7.22
CA GLU A 220 -14.21 -8.87 -8.23
C GLU A 220 -13.62 -9.22 -9.60
N ARG A 221 -12.45 -8.64 -9.91
CA ARG A 221 -11.71 -8.88 -11.17
C ARG A 221 -10.63 -9.97 -11.05
N HIS A 222 -10.47 -10.56 -9.87
CA HIS A 222 -9.49 -11.62 -9.65
C HIS A 222 -10.14 -12.97 -9.94
N SER A 223 -9.37 -13.91 -10.46
CA SER A 223 -9.79 -15.31 -10.53
C SER A 223 -9.85 -15.93 -9.12
N GLY A 224 -10.43 -17.12 -9.02
CA GLY A 224 -10.20 -18.02 -7.90
C GLY A 224 -8.74 -18.45 -7.83
N TRP A 225 -8.32 -18.85 -6.64
CA TRP A 225 -6.97 -19.34 -6.39
C TRP A 225 -6.73 -20.67 -7.08
N ARG A 226 -5.56 -20.81 -7.71
CA ARG A 226 -5.00 -22.06 -8.22
C ARG A 226 -3.49 -22.10 -7.99
N THR A 227 -2.93 -23.28 -7.93
CA THR A 227 -1.48 -23.48 -7.91
C THR A 227 -0.86 -23.04 -9.24
N ILE A 228 0.42 -22.68 -9.22
CA ILE A 228 1.15 -22.37 -10.45
C ILE A 228 1.21 -23.57 -11.39
N ALA A 229 1.28 -24.80 -10.87
CA ALA A 229 1.19 -26.01 -11.68
C ALA A 229 -0.15 -26.12 -12.45
N GLU A 230 -1.28 -25.84 -11.79
CA GLU A 230 -2.59 -25.80 -12.44
C GLU A 230 -2.69 -24.68 -13.48
N TRP A 231 -2.15 -23.50 -13.20
CA TRP A 231 -2.10 -22.41 -14.19
C TRP A 231 -1.33 -22.80 -15.45
N ARG A 232 -0.19 -23.48 -15.30
CA ARG A 232 0.59 -24.00 -16.43
C ARG A 232 -0.18 -25.06 -17.21
N ALA A 233 -0.90 -25.96 -16.53
CA ALA A 233 -1.74 -26.98 -17.17
C ALA A 233 -2.88 -26.34 -17.99
N LEU A 234 -3.33 -25.14 -17.61
CA LEU A 234 -4.28 -24.32 -18.37
C LEU A 234 -3.63 -23.49 -19.49
N GLY A 235 -2.33 -23.67 -19.75
CA GLY A 235 -1.57 -22.97 -20.78
C GLY A 235 -1.13 -21.55 -20.42
N VAL A 236 -1.37 -21.09 -19.20
CA VAL A 236 -0.85 -19.79 -18.74
C VAL A 236 0.66 -19.92 -18.52
N SER A 237 1.43 -19.07 -19.20
CA SER A 237 2.90 -19.13 -19.20
C SER A 237 3.51 -17.80 -18.74
N PRO A 238 4.62 -17.79 -17.99
CA PRO A 238 5.25 -16.56 -17.58
C PRO A 238 5.82 -15.80 -18.80
N GLN A 239 5.71 -14.46 -18.79
CA GLN A 239 6.29 -13.61 -19.84
C GLN A 239 7.82 -13.55 -19.78
N SER A 240 8.39 -13.84 -18.62
CA SER A 240 9.83 -13.94 -18.41
C SER A 240 10.21 -15.37 -18.03
N GLY A 241 11.49 -15.72 -18.14
CA GLY A 241 11.98 -17.03 -17.68
C GLY A 241 11.84 -17.27 -16.16
N ARG A 242 11.39 -16.28 -15.38
CA ARG A 242 11.16 -16.42 -13.93
C ARG A 242 9.87 -17.21 -13.70
N SER A 243 10.02 -18.49 -13.39
CA SER A 243 8.93 -19.39 -13.03
C SER A 243 8.81 -19.52 -11.51
N LEU A 244 7.60 -19.50 -11.00
CA LEU A 244 7.32 -19.73 -9.58
C LEU A 244 7.32 -21.22 -9.26
N ASP A 245 7.52 -21.58 -7.99
CA ASP A 245 7.33 -22.96 -7.57
C ASP A 245 5.91 -23.45 -7.89
N GLY A 246 5.78 -24.71 -8.30
CA GLY A 246 4.51 -25.28 -8.77
C GLY A 246 3.40 -25.30 -7.71
N SER A 247 3.76 -25.36 -6.42
CA SER A 247 2.82 -25.42 -5.29
C SER A 247 2.29 -24.04 -4.85
N VAL A 248 2.94 -22.95 -5.28
CA VAL A 248 2.52 -21.59 -4.91
C VAL A 248 1.11 -21.33 -5.42
N MET A 249 0.25 -20.77 -4.58
CA MET A 249 -1.08 -20.35 -4.96
C MET A 249 -1.06 -18.94 -5.55
N ALA A 250 -1.78 -18.73 -6.64
CA ALA A 250 -1.96 -17.43 -7.27
C ALA A 250 -3.37 -17.25 -7.85
N THR A 251 -3.78 -15.98 -8.00
CA THR A 251 -4.96 -15.57 -8.76
C THR A 251 -4.57 -14.82 -10.02
N LEU A 252 -5.28 -15.01 -11.11
CA LEU A 252 -5.15 -14.26 -12.34
C LEU A 252 -5.86 -12.90 -12.22
N LEU A 253 -5.19 -11.84 -12.66
CA LEU A 253 -5.77 -10.53 -12.94
C LEU A 253 -5.37 -10.09 -14.33
N GLU A 254 -6.35 -9.65 -15.12
CA GLU A 254 -6.16 -9.05 -16.44
C GLU A 254 -6.54 -7.56 -16.39
N PRO A 255 -5.62 -6.67 -15.97
CA PRO A 255 -5.97 -5.31 -15.58
C PRO A 255 -6.32 -4.41 -16.77
N ASP A 256 -5.88 -4.75 -17.98
CA ASP A 256 -6.22 -4.07 -19.25
C ASP A 256 -7.31 -4.79 -20.06
N GLY A 257 -7.93 -5.82 -19.48
CA GLY A 257 -8.95 -6.64 -20.14
C GLY A 257 -8.40 -7.97 -20.67
N PRO A 258 -9.31 -8.86 -21.13
CA PRO A 258 -8.96 -10.23 -21.50
C PRO A 258 -7.81 -10.33 -22.51
N GLY A 259 -6.71 -10.97 -22.11
CA GLY A 259 -5.55 -11.26 -22.94
C GLY A 259 -4.62 -10.08 -23.22
N ALA A 260 -4.99 -8.85 -22.83
CA ALA A 260 -4.21 -7.65 -23.13
C ALA A 260 -2.94 -7.55 -22.24
N THR A 261 -3.14 -7.59 -20.92
CA THR A 261 -2.07 -7.78 -19.93
C THR A 261 -2.59 -8.72 -18.86
N ALA A 262 -1.71 -9.53 -18.28
CA ALA A 262 -2.12 -10.52 -17.30
C ALA A 262 -1.02 -10.77 -16.27
N TYR A 263 -1.44 -11.00 -15.03
CA TYR A 263 -0.55 -11.30 -13.91
C TYR A 263 -1.10 -12.44 -13.08
N LEU A 264 -0.23 -13.36 -12.68
CA LEU A 264 -0.51 -14.28 -11.57
C LEU A 264 -0.03 -13.63 -10.28
N LEU A 265 -0.97 -13.40 -9.38
CA LEU A 265 -0.79 -12.62 -8.16
C LEU A 265 -0.84 -13.56 -6.96
N THR A 266 0.22 -13.56 -6.15
CA THR A 266 0.34 -14.47 -5.01
C THR A 266 -0.32 -13.89 -3.75
N SER A 267 -0.20 -14.56 -2.60
CA SER A 267 -0.63 -13.99 -1.31
C SER A 267 0.09 -12.67 -0.97
N ASN A 268 1.31 -12.47 -1.47
CA ASN A 268 2.07 -11.25 -1.20
C ASN A 268 1.49 -10.03 -1.94
N TYR A 269 0.80 -10.22 -3.06
CA TYR A 269 0.01 -9.13 -3.66
C TYR A 269 -1.13 -8.67 -2.75
N ARG A 270 -1.70 -9.59 -1.94
CA ARG A 270 -2.76 -9.28 -0.98
C ARG A 270 -2.26 -8.37 0.14
N VAL A 271 -1.00 -8.52 0.54
CA VAL A 271 -0.33 -7.64 1.50
C VAL A 271 -0.23 -6.20 0.97
N ILE A 272 0.14 -6.04 -0.30
CA ILE A 272 0.20 -4.71 -0.94
C ILE A 272 -1.20 -4.09 -1.04
N LEU A 273 -2.22 -4.90 -1.39
CA LEU A 273 -3.61 -4.45 -1.39
C LEU A 273 -4.14 -4.06 0.00
N ASP A 274 -3.63 -4.66 1.08
CA ASP A 274 -4.03 -4.27 2.43
C ASP A 274 -3.46 -2.88 2.79
N TYR A 275 -2.28 -2.55 2.25
CA TYR A 275 -1.68 -1.22 2.37
C TYR A 275 -2.55 -0.16 1.72
N ASN A 276 -3.01 -0.43 0.49
CA ASN A 276 -3.96 0.41 -0.21
C ASN A 276 -4.86 -0.43 -1.13
N CYS A 277 -6.17 -0.35 -0.90
CA CYS A 277 -7.19 -1.15 -1.58
C CYS A 277 -7.46 -0.70 -3.03
N SER A 278 -6.43 -0.79 -3.88
CA SER A 278 -6.50 -0.47 -5.30
C SER A 278 -5.57 -1.42 -6.09
N ASN A 279 -6.12 -2.14 -7.06
CA ASN A 279 -5.32 -2.98 -7.96
C ASN A 279 -4.33 -2.15 -8.78
N PHE A 280 -4.68 -0.91 -9.12
CA PHE A 280 -3.80 -0.01 -9.86
C PHE A 280 -2.59 0.36 -9.02
N TYR A 281 -2.81 0.74 -7.76
CA TYR A 281 -1.75 1.00 -6.80
C TYR A 281 -0.87 -0.25 -6.59
N ALA A 282 -1.48 -1.39 -6.29
CA ALA A 282 -0.72 -2.59 -5.94
C ALA A 282 0.09 -3.15 -7.12
N LEU A 283 -0.45 -3.07 -8.35
CA LEU A 283 0.33 -3.38 -9.56
C LEU A 283 1.46 -2.37 -9.76
N SER A 284 1.22 -1.07 -9.58
CA SER A 284 2.28 -0.08 -9.74
C SER A 284 3.37 -0.20 -8.68
N VAL A 285 3.07 -0.64 -7.46
CA VAL A 285 4.07 -0.95 -6.42
C VAL A 285 4.92 -2.13 -6.87
N GLY A 286 4.29 -3.26 -7.26
CA GLY A 286 5.02 -4.45 -7.71
C GLY A 286 5.92 -4.16 -8.93
N LEU A 287 5.39 -3.46 -9.93
CA LEU A 287 6.14 -3.09 -11.13
C LEU A 287 7.26 -2.08 -10.85
N LEU A 288 7.05 -1.14 -9.93
CA LEU A 288 8.10 -0.20 -9.53
C LEU A 288 9.21 -0.93 -8.76
N ALA A 289 8.87 -1.86 -7.86
CA ALA A 289 9.84 -2.69 -7.16
C ALA A 289 10.72 -3.47 -8.15
N ASP A 290 10.10 -4.17 -9.10
CA ASP A 290 10.81 -4.92 -10.15
C ASP A 290 11.71 -4.01 -11.02
N ALA A 291 11.32 -2.75 -11.25
CA ALA A 291 12.09 -1.81 -12.06
C ALA A 291 13.26 -1.16 -11.30
N VAL A 292 13.10 -0.95 -9.99
CA VAL A 292 14.14 -0.39 -9.11
C VAL A 292 15.25 -1.40 -8.85
N GLU A 293 14.91 -2.69 -8.79
CA GLU A 293 15.88 -3.78 -8.52
C GLU A 293 16.79 -4.11 -9.73
N ARG A 294 16.33 -3.83 -10.95
CA ARG A 294 17.12 -3.98 -12.19
C ARG A 294 18.14 -2.85 -12.34
#